data_AF-A0A846PD90-F1
#
_entry.id   AF-A0A846PD90-F1
#
_cell.length_a   1.000
_cell.length_b   1.000
_cell.length_c   1.000
_cell.angle_alpha   90.00
_cell.angle_beta   90.00
_cell.angle_gamma   90.00
#
_symmetry.space_group_name_H-M   'P 1'
#
loop_
_entity.id
_entity.type
_entity.pdbx_description
1 polymer ?
#
loop_
_entity_poly.entity_id
_entity_poly.type
_entity_poly.pdbx_seq_one_letter_code
_entity_poly.pdbx_strand_id
1 'polypeptide(L)' 'VEALIDRGIAEKGKVGVTGTSYGGYSSWYAITKAPHLFTAAVPICGMTDLVVDYETTRP' A
#
# COMPACT_ATOMS: atom_id res chain seq x y z
N VAL A 1 1.89 -10.29 3.74
CA VAL A 1 3.23 -10.40 3.14
C VAL A 1 4.06 -11.46 3.85
N GLU A 2 4.19 -11.39 5.17
CA GLU A 2 4.94 -12.37 5.99
C GLU A 2 4.55 -13.82 5.68
N ALA A 3 3.25 -14.14 5.68
CA ALA A 3 2.78 -15.47 5.31
C ALA A 3 3.21 -15.95 3.90
N LEU A 4 3.46 -15.04 2.95
CA LEU A 4 3.99 -15.40 1.63
C LEU A 4 5.50 -15.66 1.68
N ILE A 5 6.22 -14.92 2.53
CA ILE A 5 7.65 -15.14 2.79
C ILE A 5 7.84 -16.48 3.52
N ASP A 6 7.04 -16.75 4.55
CA ASP A 6 7.11 -18.00 5.34
C ASP A 6 6.85 -19.24 4.48
N ARG A 7 6.01 -19.10 3.45
CA ARG A 7 5.70 -20.16 2.49
C ARG A 7 6.73 -20.28 1.35
N GLY A 8 7.77 -19.44 1.33
CA GLY A 8 8.78 -19.41 0.27
C GLY A 8 8.29 -18.87 -1.08
N ILE A 9 7.12 -18.20 -1.10
CA ILE A 9 6.53 -17.62 -2.33
C ILE A 9 7.14 -16.25 -2.61
N ALA A 10 7.50 -15.51 -1.57
CA ALA A 10 8.12 -14.19 -1.65
C ALA A 10 9.45 -14.15 -0.91
N GLU A 11 10.35 -13.26 -1.32
CA GLU A 11 11.65 -13.08 -0.68
C GLU A 11 11.74 -11.67 -0.05
N LYS A 12 12.21 -11.60 1.19
CA LYS A 12 12.43 -10.32 1.87
C LYS A 12 13.36 -9.44 1.03
N GLY A 13 13.01 -8.16 0.88
CA GLY A 13 13.77 -7.23 0.02
C GLY A 13 13.41 -7.31 -1.47
N LYS A 14 12.54 -8.23 -1.90
CA LYS A 14 12.04 -8.33 -3.29
C LYS A 14 10.52 -8.22 -3.40
N VAL A 15 9.87 -7.59 -2.43
CA VAL A 15 8.41 -7.42 -2.42
C VAL A 15 8.05 -5.97 -2.72
N GLY A 16 7.28 -5.77 -3.80
CA GLY A 16 6.61 -4.50 -4.10
C GLY A 16 5.12 -4.56 -3.81
N VAL A 17 4.48 -3.41 -3.60
CA VAL A 17 3.02 -3.29 -3.43
C VAL A 17 2.42 -2.31 -4.43
N THR A 18 1.24 -2.60 -4.95
CA THR A 18 0.51 -1.72 -5.88
C THR A 18 -0.99 -1.83 -5.63
N GLY A 19 -1.73 -0.81 -6.08
CA GLY A 19 -3.19 -0.81 -6.06
C GLY A 19 -3.75 0.48 -6.67
N THR A 20 -5.01 0.41 -7.09
CA THR A 20 -5.74 1.50 -7.76
C THR A 20 -6.87 2.02 -6.88
N SER A 21 -7.18 3.32 -6.94
CA SER A 21 -8.23 3.96 -6.13
C SER A 21 -7.98 3.74 -4.63
N TYR A 22 -8.90 3.13 -3.88
CA TYR A 22 -8.67 2.80 -2.46
C TYR A 22 -7.48 1.83 -2.27
N GLY A 23 -7.15 1.02 -3.28
CA GLY A 23 -5.93 0.22 -3.32
C GLY A 23 -4.66 1.07 -3.41
N GLY A 24 -4.73 2.25 -4.04
CA GLY A 24 -3.63 3.21 -4.08
C GLY A 24 -3.37 3.81 -2.71
N TYR A 25 -4.43 4.21 -1.98
CA TYR A 25 -4.32 4.59 -0.56
C TYR A 25 -3.72 3.45 0.27
N SER A 26 -4.23 2.23 0.11
CA SER A 26 -3.74 1.05 0.84
C SER A 26 -2.25 0.78 0.58
N SER A 27 -1.76 1.04 -0.64
CA SER A 27 -0.34 0.93 -0.98
C SER A 27 0.52 1.97 -0.25
N TRP A 28 0.07 3.24 -0.19
CA TRP A 28 0.72 4.28 0.62
C TRP A 28 0.72 3.93 2.12
N TYR A 29 -0.42 3.47 2.63
CA TYR A 29 -0.57 3.04 4.01
C TYR A 29 0.38 1.88 4.36
N ALA A 30 0.48 0.88 3.48
CA ALA A 30 1.31 -0.29 3.70
C ALA A 30 2.79 0.07 3.88
N ILE A 31 3.34 0.96 3.04
CA ILE A 31 4.75 1.35 3.15
C ILE A 31 5.04 2.28 4.31
N THR A 32 4.06 3.03 4.80
CA THR A 32 4.25 3.91 5.98
C THR A 32 4.11 3.14 7.29
N LYS A 33 3.26 2.10 7.34
CA LYS A 33 3.04 1.30 8.55
C LYS A 33 3.95 0.08 8.67
N ALA A 34 4.37 -0.49 7.55
CA ALA A 34 5.26 -1.65 7.53
C ALA A 34 6.41 -1.47 6.51
N PRO A 35 7.23 -0.41 6.63
CA PRO A 35 8.28 -0.10 5.65
C PRO A 35 9.30 -1.23 5.45
N HIS A 36 9.50 -2.08 6.47
CA HIS A 36 10.45 -3.19 6.42
C HIS A 36 9.97 -4.40 5.58
N LEU A 37 8.70 -4.43 5.18
CA LEU A 37 8.12 -5.51 4.38
C LEU A 37 8.14 -5.23 2.87
N PHE A 38 8.34 -3.98 2.45
CA PHE A 38 8.21 -3.56 1.05
C PHE A 38 9.47 -2.82 0.59
N THR A 39 9.94 -3.15 -0.61
CA THR A 39 11.09 -2.51 -1.25
C THR A 39 10.65 -1.38 -2.18
N ALA A 40 9.42 -1.45 -2.70
CA ALA A 40 8.86 -0.44 -3.59
C ALA A 40 7.33 -0.39 -3.48
N ALA A 41 6.73 0.74 -3.86
CA ALA A 41 5.29 0.86 -4.03
C ALA A 41 4.95 1.58 -5.34
N VAL A 42 3.86 1.12 -5.98
CA VAL A 42 3.25 1.76 -7.15
C VAL A 42 1.76 2.03 -6.83
N PRO A 43 1.46 3.09 -6.08
CA PRO A 43 0.09 3.51 -5.79
C PRO A 43 -0.50 4.27 -6.99
N ILE A 44 -1.71 3.90 -7.42
CA ILE A 44 -2.36 4.45 -8.61
C ILE A 44 -3.65 5.17 -8.19
N CYS A 45 -3.75 6.46 -8.52
CA CYS A 45 -4.92 7.33 -8.26
C CYS A 45 -5.56 7.16 -6.87
N GLY A 46 -4.75 6.87 -5.85
CA GLY A 46 -5.22 6.66 -4.49
C GLY A 46 -5.15 7.93 -3.66
N MET A 47 -6.09 8.04 -2.72
CA MET A 47 -6.11 9.12 -1.74
C MET A 47 -4.84 9.06 -0.88
N THR A 48 -4.27 10.22 -0.59
CA THR A 48 -3.12 10.37 0.33
C THR A 48 -3.53 10.90 1.69
N ASP A 49 -4.70 11.53 1.78
CA ASP A 49 -5.31 12.05 3.00
C ASP A 49 -6.81 11.75 2.97
N LEU A 50 -7.26 10.88 3.88
CA LEU A 50 -8.67 10.48 3.96
C LEU A 50 -9.57 11.56 4.57
N VAL A 51 -9.03 12.48 5.38
CA VAL A 51 -9.81 13.58 5.95
C VAL A 51 -10.15 14.57 4.84
N VAL A 52 -9.15 14.98 4.05
CA VAL A 52 -9.37 15.87 2.90
C VAL A 52 -10.31 15.23 1.89
N ASP A 53 -10.11 13.94 1.58
CA ASP A 53 -10.99 13.22 0.66
C ASP A 53 -12.44 13.23 1.14
N TYR A 54 -12.70 12.86 2.40
CA TYR A 54 -14.03 12.87 2.99
C TYR A 54 -14.70 14.25 2.95
N GLU A 55 -13.95 15.30 3.29
CA GLU A 55 -14.49 16.66 3.37
C GLU A 55 -14.81 17.26 2.00
N THR A 56 -14.08 16.86 0.95
CA THR A 56 -14.16 17.45 -0.40
C THR A 56 -14.95 16.62 -1.42
N THR A 57 -15.21 15.34 -1.13
CA THR A 57 -15.94 14.43 -2.04
C THR A 57 -17.31 14.00 -1.53
N ARG A 58 -17.68 14.39 -0.30
CA ARG A 58 -19.04 14.21 0.21
C ARG A 58 -20.07 14.98 -0.65
N PRO A 59 -21.28 14.42 -0.89
CA PRO A 59 -22.35 15.09 -1.62
C PRO A 59 -22.81 16.41 -0.99
#